data_AF-A0A357IFM0-F1
#
_entry.id   AF-A0A357IFM0-F1
#
_cell.length_a   1.000
_cell.length_b   1.000
_cell.length_c   1.000
_cell.angle_alpha   90.00
_cell.angle_beta   90.00
_cell.angle_gamma   90.00
#
_symmetry.space_group_name_H-M   'P 1'
#
loop_
_entity.id
_entity.type
_entity.pdbx_description
1 polymer ?
#
loop_
_entity_poly.entity_id
_entity_poly.type
_entity_poly.pdbx_seq_one_letter_code
_entity_poly.pdbx_strand_id
1 'polypeptide(L)'
;MTPTFDVPNAEEIFAPYKALSDLALANAEKLVSLQSKNFLKYSNVVIANLKEAAQCTDMDQSREFFEKQADLSKQVAEDFSADMKEVAEIGQAYAVEVQKLFSENAEKVTAAVQQSAEPAKKPRARTAPKKAA
;
A
#
# COMPACT_ATOMS: atom_id res chain seq x y z
N MET A 1 5.41 -23.42 40.77
CA MET A 1 5.44 -23.14 39.32
C MET A 1 4.64 -21.88 39.10
N THR A 2 5.32 -20.74 38.99
CA THR A 2 4.71 -19.45 38.70
C THR A 2 4.25 -19.45 37.25
N PRO A 3 3.00 -19.05 36.93
CA PRO A 3 2.56 -18.94 35.55
C PRO A 3 3.35 -17.81 34.87
N THR A 4 4.13 -18.15 33.85
CA THR A 4 4.71 -17.18 32.92
C THR A 4 3.57 -16.61 32.09
N PHE A 5 3.20 -15.36 32.37
CA PHE A 5 2.43 -14.55 31.44
C PHE A 5 3.34 -14.24 30.25
N ASP A 6 2.99 -14.73 29.06
CA ASP A 6 3.65 -14.36 27.81
C ASP A 6 3.17 -12.95 27.44
N VAL A 7 3.80 -11.93 28.03
CA VAL A 7 3.55 -10.54 27.67
C VAL A 7 4.21 -10.32 26.32
N PRO A 8 3.47 -9.85 25.28
CA PRO A 8 4.06 -9.58 23.98
C PRO A 8 5.31 -8.73 24.14
N ASN A 9 6.44 -9.22 23.63
CA ASN A 9 7.68 -8.48 23.71
C ASN A 9 7.57 -7.20 22.86
N ALA A 10 8.52 -6.27 23.04
CA ALA A 10 8.48 -5.00 22.30
C ALA A 10 8.43 -5.20 20.78
N GLU A 11 9.04 -6.25 20.24
CA GLU A 11 9.02 -6.53 18.79
C GLU A 11 7.61 -6.87 18.29
N GLU A 12 6.84 -7.66 19.04
CA GLU A 12 5.46 -8.02 18.69
C GLU A 12 4.51 -6.81 18.76
N ILE A 13 4.73 -5.91 19.72
CA ILE A 13 3.94 -4.68 19.87
C ILE A 13 4.21 -3.70 18.72
N PHE A 14 5.47 -3.59 18.26
CA PHE A 14 5.86 -2.66 17.20
C PHE A 14 5.77 -3.24 15.77
N ALA A 15 5.66 -4.56 15.60
CA ALA A 15 5.58 -5.21 14.30
C ALA A 15 4.51 -4.64 13.35
N PRO A 16 3.27 -4.31 13.79
CA PRO A 16 2.26 -3.71 12.91
C PRO A 16 2.69 -2.34 12.35
N TYR A 17 3.37 -1.53 13.17
CA TYR A 17 3.85 -0.21 12.76
C TYR A 17 5.00 -0.32 11.77
N LYS A 18 5.90 -1.28 11.97
CA LYS A 18 6.96 -1.57 11.00
C LYS A 18 6.37 -2.04 9.68
N ALA A 19 5.43 -2.99 9.70
CA ALA A 19 4.79 -3.50 8.50
C ALA A 19 4.02 -2.41 7.73
N LEU A 20 3.33 -1.51 8.44
CA LEU A 20 2.68 -0.35 7.83
C LEU A 20 3.71 0.62 7.20
N SER A 21 4.84 0.85 7.86
CA SER A 21 5.91 1.72 7.34
C SER A 21 6.55 1.14 6.09
N ASP A 22 6.85 -0.17 6.10
CA ASP A 22 7.39 -0.89 4.94
C ASP A 22 6.39 -0.84 3.77
N LEU A 23 5.09 -1.02 4.05
CA LEU A 23 4.02 -0.94 3.07
C LEU A 23 3.90 0.47 2.44
N ALA A 24 3.98 1.51 3.26
CA ALA A 24 3.96 2.89 2.79
C ALA A 24 5.17 3.21 1.91
N LEU A 25 6.36 2.75 2.31
CA LEU A 25 7.59 2.92 1.54
C LEU A 25 7.50 2.22 0.17
N ALA A 26 7.04 0.97 0.15
CA ALA A 26 6.85 0.22 -1.10
C ALA A 26 5.86 0.91 -2.07
N ASN A 27 4.79 1.50 -1.55
CA ASN A 27 3.84 2.26 -2.38
C ASN A 27 4.42 3.60 -2.85
N ALA A 28 5.22 4.28 -2.02
CA ALA A 28 5.96 5.46 -2.45
C ALA A 28 6.95 5.15 -3.58
N GLU A 29 7.67 4.02 -3.51
CA GLU A 29 8.55 3.55 -4.58
C GLU A 29 7.78 3.31 -5.88
N LYS A 30 6.61 2.68 -5.82
CA LYS A 30 5.74 2.48 -7.00
C LYS A 30 5.33 3.82 -7.62
N LEU A 31 4.93 4.80 -6.80
CA LEU A 31 4.56 6.14 -7.29
C LEU A 31 5.74 6.89 -7.91
N VAL A 32 6.93 6.81 -7.31
CA VAL A 32 8.15 7.43 -7.85
C VAL A 32 8.55 6.78 -9.17
N SER A 33 8.47 5.44 -9.25
CA SER A 33 8.71 4.70 -10.49
C SER A 33 7.73 5.14 -11.59
N LEU A 34 6.44 5.27 -11.25
CA LEU A 34 5.42 5.75 -12.18
C LEU A 34 5.68 7.18 -12.65
N GLN A 35 5.99 8.12 -11.75
CA GLN A 35 6.36 9.49 -12.13
C GLN A 35 7.58 9.52 -13.05
N SER A 36 8.60 8.71 -12.77
CA SER A 36 9.82 8.65 -13.58
C SER A 36 9.54 8.11 -14.99
N LYS A 37 8.73 7.04 -15.09
CA LYS A 37 8.25 6.47 -16.35
C LYS A 37 7.45 7.52 -17.15
N ASN A 38 6.53 8.22 -16.50
CA ASN A 38 5.67 9.22 -17.15
C ASN A 38 6.49 10.43 -17.63
N PHE A 39 7.45 10.88 -16.83
CA PHE A 39 8.37 11.95 -17.23
C PHE A 39 9.12 11.60 -18.52
N LEU A 40 9.69 10.40 -18.59
CA LEU A 40 10.38 9.93 -19.80
C LEU A 40 9.40 9.78 -20.98
N LYS A 41 8.22 9.18 -20.75
CA LYS A 41 7.18 9.01 -21.77
C LYS A 41 6.80 10.34 -22.42
N TYR A 42 6.40 11.33 -21.62
CA TYR A 42 5.96 12.62 -22.14
C TYR A 42 7.11 13.46 -22.71
N SER A 43 8.32 13.36 -22.15
CA SER A 43 9.50 14.00 -22.75
C SER A 43 9.78 13.46 -24.15
N ASN A 44 9.66 12.14 -24.35
CA ASN A 44 9.82 11.52 -25.66
C ASN A 44 8.75 11.98 -26.66
N VAL A 45 7.50 12.13 -26.22
CA VAL A 45 6.42 12.70 -27.06
C VAL A 45 6.77 14.10 -27.53
N VAL A 46 7.22 14.98 -26.62
CA VAL A 46 7.60 16.35 -26.96
C VAL A 46 8.79 16.38 -27.92
N ILE A 47 9.84 15.61 -27.64
CA ILE A 47 11.04 15.55 -28.48
C ILE A 47 10.70 15.02 -29.88
N ALA A 48 9.87 13.98 -29.97
CA ALA A 48 9.41 13.42 -31.25
C ALA A 48 8.63 14.47 -32.06
N ASN A 49 7.68 15.17 -31.43
CA ASN A 49 6.89 16.20 -32.09
C ASN A 49 7.76 17.38 -32.55
N LEU A 50 8.74 17.81 -31.74
CA LEU A 50 9.70 18.85 -32.13
C LEU A 50 10.58 18.43 -33.32
N LYS A 51 11.02 17.17 -33.34
CA LYS A 51 11.81 16.62 -34.44
C LYS A 51 10.98 16.57 -35.74
N GLU A 52 9.72 16.17 -35.66
CA GLU A 52 8.81 16.15 -36.81
C GLU A 52 8.53 17.58 -37.31
N ALA A 53 8.27 18.52 -36.41
CA ALA A 53 8.11 19.93 -36.76
C ALA A 53 9.36 20.52 -37.43
N ALA A 54 10.55 20.19 -36.93
CA ALA A 54 11.82 20.66 -37.50
C ALA A 54 12.12 20.08 -38.90
N GLN A 55 11.46 18.98 -39.27
CA GLN A 55 11.59 18.38 -40.61
C GLN A 55 10.67 19.04 -41.64
N CYS A 56 9.66 19.81 -41.21
CA CYS A 56 8.70 20.46 -42.09
C CYS A 56 9.36 21.61 -42.86
N THR A 57 9.61 21.43 -44.16
CA THR A 57 10.26 22.46 -45.01
C THR A 57 9.33 23.16 -45.98
N ASP A 58 8.09 22.67 -46.14
CA ASP A 58 7.11 23.20 -47.08
C ASP A 58 5.67 23.14 -46.53
N MET A 59 4.72 23.67 -47.31
CA MET A 59 3.31 23.76 -46.91
C MET A 59 2.60 22.40 -46.83
N ASP A 60 2.98 21.43 -47.66
CA ASP A 60 2.35 20.11 -47.66
C ASP A 60 2.76 19.32 -46.41
N GLN A 61 4.06 19.36 -46.07
CA GLN A 61 4.59 18.77 -44.83
C GLN A 61 4.00 19.45 -43.60
N SER A 62 3.84 20.78 -43.63
CA SER A 62 3.19 21.51 -42.53
C SER A 62 1.75 21.07 -42.35
N ARG A 63 1.00 20.88 -43.44
CA ARG A 63 -0.38 20.39 -43.41
C ARG A 63 -0.45 18.99 -42.81
N GLU A 64 0.40 18.08 -43.26
CA GLU A 64 0.46 16.71 -42.75
C GLU A 64 0.79 16.69 -41.24
N PHE A 65 1.75 17.51 -40.80
CA PHE A 65 2.08 17.67 -39.39
C PHE A 65 0.86 18.12 -38.56
N PHE A 66 0.07 19.08 -39.06
CA PHE A 66 -1.14 19.54 -38.39
C PHE A 66 -2.25 18.48 -38.35
N GLU A 67 -2.43 17.72 -39.43
CA GLU A 67 -3.41 16.63 -39.49
C GLU A 67 -3.11 15.56 -38.42
N LYS A 68 -1.82 15.28 -38.13
CA LYS A 68 -1.40 14.33 -37.07
C LYS A 68 -1.57 14.84 -35.64
N GLN A 69 -1.68 16.15 -35.41
CA GLN A 69 -1.79 16.68 -34.05
C GLN A 69 -3.06 16.22 -33.32
N ALA A 70 -4.14 15.94 -34.05
CA ALA A 70 -5.38 15.42 -33.47
C ALA A 70 -5.19 14.00 -32.91
N ASP A 71 -4.52 13.13 -33.66
CA ASP A 71 -4.21 11.77 -33.23
C ASP A 71 -3.20 11.76 -32.08
N LEU A 72 -2.17 12.61 -32.15
CA LEU A 72 -1.21 12.79 -31.06
C LEU A 72 -1.90 13.24 -29.77
N SER A 73 -2.82 14.20 -29.87
CA SER A 73 -3.58 14.70 -28.71
C SER A 73 -4.45 13.60 -28.11
N LYS A 74 -5.09 12.78 -28.95
CA LYS A 74 -5.88 11.63 -28.50
C LYS A 74 -5.01 10.60 -27.79
N GLN A 75 -3.84 10.28 -28.35
CA GLN A 75 -2.89 9.36 -27.71
C GLN A 75 -2.44 9.88 -26.34
N VAL A 76 -2.09 11.17 -26.22
CA VAL A 76 -1.70 11.78 -24.93
C VAL A 76 -2.83 11.70 -23.90
N ALA A 77 -4.08 11.90 -24.31
CA ALA A 77 -5.24 11.80 -23.43
C ALA A 77 -5.51 10.35 -22.96
N GLU A 78 -5.35 9.37 -23.85
CA GLU A 78 -5.45 7.94 -23.54
C GLU A 78 -4.34 7.53 -22.56
N ASP A 79 -3.10 7.93 -22.84
CA ASP A 79 -1.93 7.71 -21.99
C ASP A 79 -2.12 8.32 -20.59
N PHE A 80 -2.63 9.55 -20.51
CA PHE A 80 -2.91 10.19 -19.22
C PHE A 80 -3.99 9.44 -18.45
N SER A 81 -5.06 9.01 -19.13
CA SER A 81 -6.14 8.24 -18.51
C SER A 81 -5.63 6.89 -18.00
N ALA A 82 -4.71 6.24 -18.71
CA ALA A 82 -4.06 5.02 -18.27
C ALA A 82 -3.18 5.26 -17.03
N ASP A 83 -2.38 6.32 -17.02
CA ASP A 83 -1.54 6.66 -15.87
C ASP A 83 -2.38 6.94 -14.61
N MET A 84 -3.54 7.59 -14.75
CA MET A 84 -4.46 7.81 -13.63
C MET A 84 -5.07 6.51 -13.10
N LYS A 85 -5.33 5.52 -13.97
CA LYS A 85 -5.75 4.19 -13.53
C LYS A 85 -4.64 3.50 -12.74
N GLU A 86 -3.39 3.58 -13.20
CA GLU A 86 -2.23 2.99 -12.50
C GLU A 86 -2.07 3.61 -11.10
N VAL A 87 -2.25 4.94 -10.96
CA VAL A 87 -2.28 5.60 -9.63
C VAL A 87 -3.43 5.09 -8.76
N ALA A 88 -4.64 4.95 -9.32
CA ALA A 88 -5.79 4.45 -8.58
C ALA A 88 -5.58 3.00 -8.10
N GLU A 89 -5.00 2.15 -8.93
CA GLU A 89 -4.65 0.77 -8.59
C GLU A 89 -3.63 0.70 -7.45
N ILE A 90 -2.60 1.56 -7.46
CA ILE A 90 -1.64 1.67 -6.34
C ILE A 90 -2.38 2.04 -5.04
N GLY A 91 -3.25 3.04 -5.09
CA GLY A 91 -4.02 3.47 -3.91
C GLY A 91 -4.96 2.40 -3.38
N GLN A 92 -5.64 1.67 -4.26
CA GLN A 92 -6.52 0.56 -3.89
C GLN A 92 -5.74 -0.60 -3.28
N ALA A 93 -4.60 -0.98 -3.89
CA ALA A 93 -3.73 -2.02 -3.36
C ALA A 93 -3.23 -1.68 -1.96
N TYR A 94 -2.78 -0.43 -1.75
CA TYR A 94 -2.38 0.04 -0.42
C TYR A 94 -3.52 -0.08 0.61
N ALA A 95 -4.74 0.35 0.27
CA ALA A 95 -5.89 0.27 1.17
C ALA A 95 -6.22 -1.19 1.55
N VAL A 96 -6.18 -2.11 0.57
CA VAL A 96 -6.39 -3.55 0.80
C VAL A 96 -5.29 -4.14 1.70
N GLU A 97 -4.03 -3.80 1.45
CA GLU A 97 -2.90 -4.30 2.25
C GLU A 97 -2.94 -3.76 3.69
N VAL A 98 -3.34 -2.50 3.89
CA VAL A 98 -3.59 -1.94 5.22
C VAL A 98 -4.70 -2.71 5.94
N GLN A 99 -5.85 -2.94 5.29
CA GLN A 99 -6.96 -3.68 5.88
C GLN A 99 -6.54 -5.11 6.28
N LYS A 100 -5.73 -5.76 5.44
CA LYS A 100 -5.17 -7.09 5.71
C LYS A 100 -4.25 -7.08 6.94
N LEU A 101 -3.33 -6.12 7.03
CA LEU A 101 -2.42 -5.98 8.17
C LEU A 101 -3.17 -5.84 9.50
N PHE A 102 -4.26 -5.07 9.54
CA PHE A 102 -5.05 -4.92 10.76
C PHE A 102 -5.91 -6.14 11.08
N SER A 103 -6.49 -6.80 10.07
CA SER A 103 -7.29 -8.02 10.27
C SER A 103 -6.43 -9.18 10.81
N GLU A 104 -5.26 -9.42 10.22
CA GLU A 104 -4.35 -10.48 10.66
C GLU A 104 -3.81 -10.25 12.08
N ASN A 105 -3.56 -8.99 12.46
CA ASN A 105 -3.10 -8.65 13.80
C ASN A 105 -4.23 -8.73 14.84
N ALA A 106 -5.47 -8.40 14.48
CA ALA A 106 -6.63 -8.59 15.36
C ALA A 106 -6.87 -10.08 15.65
N GLU A 107 -6.70 -10.96 14.66
CA GLU A 107 -6.78 -12.42 14.84
C GLU A 107 -5.67 -12.94 15.76
N LYS A 108 -4.42 -12.49 15.60
CA LYS A 108 -3.30 -12.89 16.47
C LYS A 108 -3.48 -12.43 17.92
N VAL A 109 -3.95 -11.21 18.14
CA VAL A 109 -4.22 -10.68 19.50
C VAL A 109 -5.41 -11.42 20.14
N THR A 110 -6.47 -11.69 19.37
CA THR A 110 -7.64 -12.43 19.88
C THR A 110 -7.29 -13.88 20.22
N ALA A 111 -6.45 -14.54 19.41
CA ALA A 111 -5.95 -15.88 19.69
C ALA A 111 -5.09 -15.93 20.98
N ALA A 112 -4.20 -14.94 21.19
CA ALA A 112 -3.39 -14.83 22.40
C ALA A 112 -4.24 -14.60 23.67
N VAL A 113 -5.32 -13.82 23.56
CA VAL A 113 -6.26 -13.57 24.68
C VAL A 113 -7.15 -14.79 24.95
N GLN A 114 -7.60 -15.51 23.93
CA GLN A 114 -8.41 -16.72 24.09
C GLN A 114 -7.62 -17.90 24.66
N GLN A 115 -6.34 -18.04 24.27
CA GLN A 115 -5.45 -19.05 24.85
C GLN A 115 -5.14 -18.77 26.34
N SER A 116 -5.34 -17.53 26.78
CA SER A 116 -5.23 -17.10 28.18
C SER A 116 -6.55 -17.21 28.97
N ALA A 117 -7.65 -17.64 28.33
CA ALA A 117 -8.98 -17.68 28.93
C ALA A 117 -9.60 -19.09 28.92
N GLU A 118 -9.03 -20.03 29.69
CA GLU A 118 -9.76 -21.23 30.14
C GLU A 118 -10.28 -21.05 31.59
N PRO A 119 -11.51 -21.50 31.90
CA PRO A 119 -12.21 -21.12 33.12
C PRO A 119 -11.74 -21.93 34.33
N ALA A 120 -11.26 -21.25 35.36
CA ALA A 120 -10.98 -21.84 36.67
C ALA A 120 -12.27 -22.39 37.32
N LYS A 121 -12.60 -23.66 37.08
CA LYS A 121 -13.59 -24.41 37.86
C LYS A 121 -13.00 -24.79 39.24
N LYS A 122 -13.50 -24.13 40.28
CA LYS A 122 -13.43 -24.46 41.73
C LYS A 122 -13.68 -25.97 42.01
N PRO A 123 -13.25 -26.56 43.16
CA PRO A 123 -13.40 -25.97 44.49
C PRO A 123 -12.29 -26.27 45.51
N ARG A 124 -12.11 -25.39 46.52
CA ARG A 124 -11.46 -25.80 47.77
C ARG A 124 -12.29 -25.37 48.96
N ALA A 125 -12.69 -26.39 49.72
CA ALA A 125 -13.55 -26.35 50.88
C ALA A 125 -13.03 -25.40 51.96
N ARG A 126 -13.98 -24.75 52.62
CA ARG A 126 -13.75 -23.92 53.80
C ARG A 126 -13.48 -24.83 55.00
N THR A 127 -12.21 -25.05 55.34
CA THR A 127 -11.81 -25.50 56.69
C THR A 127 -11.17 -24.33 57.41
N ALA A 128 -11.91 -23.73 58.33
CA ALA A 128 -11.42 -22.72 59.25
C ALA A 128 -10.57 -23.38 60.36
N PRO A 129 -9.45 -22.79 60.80
CA PRO A 129 -8.76 -23.27 61.99
C PRO A 129 -9.50 -22.81 63.26
N LYS A 130 -9.61 -23.72 64.23
CA LYS A 130 -10.03 -23.47 65.62
C LYS A 130 -9.21 -22.31 66.22
N LYS A 131 -9.89 -21.27 66.74
CA LYS A 131 -9.28 -20.30 67.65
C LYS A 131 -9.56 -20.75 69.09
N ALA A 132 -8.48 -20.93 69.85
CA ALA A 132 -8.50 -21.09 71.29
C ALA A 132 -8.76 -19.72 71.95
N ALA A 133 -9.75 -19.68 72.85
CA ALA A 133 -9.87 -18.84 74.04
C ALA A 133 -11.02 -19.40 74.87
#